data_AF-A0A9N7MZR7-F1
#
_entry.id   AF-A0A9N7MZR7-F1
#
_cell.length_a   1.000
_cell.length_b   1.000
_cell.length_c   1.000
_cell.angle_alpha   90.00
_cell.angle_beta   90.00
_cell.angle_gamma   90.00
#
_symmetry.space_group_name_H-M   'P 1'
#
loop_
_entity.id
_entity.type
_entity.pdbx_description
1 polymer ?
#
loop_
_entity_poly.entity_id
_entity_poly.type
_entity_poly.pdbx_seq_one_letter_code
_entity_poly.pdbx_strand_id
1 'polypeptide(L)'
;MADKAVTIRTRKFMTNRLLSRKQFIIDVLHPGRANVSKAELKEKLARMYEVKDPNGIFVFKFRTHFGGGKSTGFGLIYDSVESAKKFEPKYRLIRNSRLSLLSHKLVILMCNNGLDTKVEKSRKQMKERKNRARKQMKERKNRAKKIRGVKKLQVFGLGLEAQWLGLLG
;
A
#
# COMPACT_ATOMS: atom_id res chain seq x y z
N MET A 1 27.23 21.13 -13.48
CA MET A 1 27.14 20.25 -12.28
C MET A 1 26.77 18.86 -12.78
N ALA A 2 27.72 17.92 -12.86
CA ALA A 2 27.44 16.59 -13.39
C ALA A 2 26.38 15.88 -12.54
N ASP A 3 25.32 15.38 -13.18
CA ASP A 3 24.33 14.54 -12.53
C ASP A 3 25.01 13.31 -11.96
N LYS A 4 25.26 13.33 -10.64
CA LYS A 4 25.97 12.25 -9.94
C LYS A 4 25.21 10.95 -10.18
N ALA A 5 25.86 10.03 -10.89
CA ALA A 5 25.24 8.80 -11.38
C ALA A 5 24.77 7.92 -10.21
N VAL A 6 23.45 7.72 -10.12
CA VAL A 6 22.85 6.77 -9.18
C VAL A 6 22.79 5.40 -9.84
N THR A 7 23.52 4.44 -9.26
CA THR A 7 23.58 3.05 -9.73
C THR A 7 22.71 2.16 -8.84
N ILE A 8 21.91 1.29 -9.46
CA ILE A 8 21.06 0.34 -8.75
C ILE A 8 21.64 -1.05 -8.93
N ARG A 9 21.79 -1.79 -7.84
CA ARG A 9 22.13 -3.21 -7.85
C ARG A 9 21.00 -3.99 -7.18
N THR A 10 20.68 -5.16 -7.71
CA THR A 10 19.68 -6.05 -7.12
C THR A 10 20.33 -7.30 -6.56
N ARG A 11 19.91 -7.72 -5.36
CA ARG A 11 20.36 -8.95 -4.70
C ARG A 11 19.17 -9.85 -4.41
N LYS A 12 19.42 -11.16 -4.34
CA LYS A 12 18.42 -12.18 -3.95
C LYS A 12 17.13 -12.04 -4.76
N PHE A 13 17.27 -12.01 -6.09
CA PHE A 13 16.14 -11.91 -7.00
C PHE A 13 15.39 -13.24 -7.02
N MET A 14 14.09 -13.18 -6.77
CA MET A 14 13.23 -14.36 -6.69
C MET A 14 11.92 -14.08 -7.43
N THR A 15 11.51 -15.01 -8.28
CA THR A 15 10.22 -14.98 -8.97
C THR A 15 9.20 -15.78 -8.16
N ASN A 16 8.18 -15.12 -7.63
CA ASN A 16 7.09 -15.77 -6.90
C ASN A 16 5.85 -15.84 -7.79
N ARG A 17 5.55 -17.03 -8.31
CA ARG A 17 4.42 -17.25 -9.22
C ARG A 17 3.06 -17.26 -8.50
N LEU A 18 3.01 -17.69 -7.24
CA LEU A 18 1.77 -17.74 -6.45
C LEU A 18 1.14 -16.36 -6.28
N LEU A 19 1.98 -15.33 -6.17
CA LEU A 19 1.56 -13.94 -6.01
C LEU A 19 1.78 -13.10 -7.27
N SER A 20 2.16 -13.73 -8.38
CA SER A 20 2.48 -13.08 -9.66
C SER A 20 3.38 -11.85 -9.52
N ARG A 21 4.48 -12.02 -8.79
CA ARG A 21 5.43 -10.93 -8.52
C ARG A 21 6.88 -11.40 -8.49
N LYS A 22 7.78 -10.50 -8.87
CA LYS A 22 9.23 -10.63 -8.67
C LYS A 22 9.61 -9.84 -7.42
N GLN A 23 10.41 -10.45 -6.55
CA GLN A 23 10.83 -9.85 -5.28
C GLN A 23 12.35 -9.88 -5.15
N PHE A 24 12.92 -8.79 -4.68
CA PHE A 24 14.37 -8.64 -4.58
C PHE A 24 14.75 -7.56 -3.56
N ILE A 25 16.03 -7.58 -3.17
CA ILE A 25 16.65 -6.54 -2.36
C ILE A 25 17.32 -5.56 -3.31
N ILE A 26 17.13 -4.26 -3.06
CA ILE A 26 17.71 -3.18 -3.86
C ILE A 26 18.82 -2.52 -3.05
N ASP A 27 19.99 -2.41 -3.66
CA ASP A 27 21.07 -1.56 -3.20
C ASP A 27 21.18 -0.36 -4.14
N VAL A 28 21.11 0.84 -3.56
CA VAL A 28 21.23 2.10 -4.26
C VAL A 28 22.56 2.74 -3.90
N LEU A 29 23.45 2.82 -4.88
CA LEU A 29 24.72 3.52 -4.80
C LEU A 29 24.53 4.95 -5.32
N HIS A 30 24.78 5.93 -4.46
CA HIS A 30 24.60 7.35 -4.74
C HIS A 30 25.73 8.18 -4.08
N PRO A 31 26.97 8.06 -4.60
CA PRO A 31 28.12 8.74 -4.01
C PRO A 31 27.95 10.27 -4.09
N GLY A 32 28.18 10.95 -2.98
CA GLY A 32 28.15 12.42 -2.91
C GLY A 32 26.80 13.07 -3.22
N ARG A 33 25.71 12.29 -3.32
CA ARG A 33 24.33 12.76 -3.43
C ARG A 33 23.58 12.39 -2.15
N ALA A 34 22.55 13.15 -1.81
CA ALA A 34 21.61 12.78 -0.76
C ALA A 34 20.81 11.51 -1.15
N ASN A 35 19.92 11.08 -0.27
CA ASN A 35 19.09 9.90 -0.53
C ASN A 35 18.21 10.08 -1.77
N VAL A 36 18.11 9.03 -2.58
CA VAL A 36 17.39 9.04 -3.86
C VAL A 36 15.89 8.94 -3.62
N SER A 37 15.11 9.72 -4.38
CA SER A 37 13.66 9.67 -4.30
C SER A 37 13.11 8.34 -4.81
N LYS A 38 11.99 7.88 -4.25
CA LYS A 38 11.37 6.60 -4.69
C LYS A 38 10.80 6.67 -6.11
N ALA A 39 10.44 7.86 -6.59
CA ALA A 39 9.96 8.06 -7.94
C ALA A 39 11.08 7.78 -8.95
N GLU A 40 12.25 8.38 -8.75
CA GLU A 40 13.44 8.12 -9.57
C GLU A 40 13.84 6.63 -9.56
N LEU A 41 13.78 5.98 -8.40
CA LEU A 41 14.10 4.55 -8.30
C LEU A 41 13.10 3.68 -9.07
N LYS A 42 11.81 4.04 -9.06
CA LYS A 42 10.80 3.32 -9.85
C LYS A 42 11.05 3.46 -11.34
N GLU A 43 11.34 4.66 -11.82
CA GLU A 43 11.61 4.89 -13.24
C GLU A 43 12.82 4.10 -13.72
N LYS A 44 13.89 4.08 -12.91
CA LYS A 44 15.09 3.28 -13.21
C LYS A 44 14.81 1.78 -13.21
N LEU A 45 14.03 1.28 -12.25
CA LEU A 45 13.62 -0.12 -12.22
C LEU A 45 12.68 -0.49 -13.36
N ALA A 46 11.80 0.42 -13.78
CA ALA A 46 10.91 0.24 -14.92
C ALA A 46 11.71 0.08 -16.20
N ARG A 47 12.74 0.91 -16.40
CA ARG A 47 13.66 0.80 -17.54
C ARG A 47 14.52 -0.45 -17.48
N MET A 48 15.08 -0.79 -16.31
CA MET A 48 15.99 -1.91 -16.13
C MET A 48 15.33 -3.29 -16.34
N TYR A 49 14.05 -3.41 -15.99
CA TYR A 49 13.30 -4.67 -16.09
C TYR A 49 12.15 -4.63 -17.11
N GLU A 50 12.11 -3.59 -17.95
CA GLU A 50 11.12 -3.42 -19.02
C GLU A 50 9.67 -3.64 -18.55
N VAL A 51 9.34 -2.99 -17.43
CA VAL A 51 8.00 -3.13 -16.83
C VAL A 51 7.03 -2.22 -17.58
N LYS A 52 5.94 -2.80 -18.10
CA LYS A 52 4.88 -2.10 -18.84
C LYS A 52 4.30 -0.93 -18.04
N ASP A 53 3.99 -1.17 -16.75
CA ASP A 53 3.38 -0.19 -15.86
C ASP A 53 4.29 0.15 -14.66
N PRO A 54 4.77 1.40 -14.52
CA PRO A 54 5.54 1.83 -13.35
C PRO A 54 4.77 1.75 -12.02
N ASN A 55 3.43 1.70 -12.11
CA ASN A 55 2.55 1.56 -10.95
C ASN A 55 2.57 0.14 -10.36
N GLY A 56 2.99 -0.86 -11.14
CA GLY A 56 3.21 -2.24 -10.67
C GLY A 56 4.50 -2.40 -9.84
N ILE A 57 5.33 -1.36 -9.77
CA ILE A 57 6.60 -1.37 -9.02
C ILE A 57 6.41 -0.75 -7.63
N PHE A 58 6.77 -1.51 -6.61
CA PHE A 58 6.72 -1.08 -5.22
C PHE A 58 8.09 -1.15 -4.58
N VAL A 59 8.51 -0.02 -4.01
CA VAL A 59 9.80 0.08 -3.33
C VAL A 59 9.62 0.59 -1.91
N PHE A 60 10.07 -0.19 -0.92
CA PHE A 60 9.79 0.09 0.49
C PHE A 60 10.94 -0.27 1.43
N LYS A 61 10.81 0.22 2.68
CA LYS A 61 11.75 -0.03 3.79
C LYS A 61 13.21 0.25 3.41
N PHE A 62 13.46 1.42 2.81
CA PHE A 62 14.82 1.89 2.58
C PHE A 62 15.51 2.27 3.89
N ARG A 63 16.75 1.82 4.05
CA ARG A 63 17.68 2.17 5.12
C ARG A 63 18.98 2.67 4.50
N THR A 64 19.36 3.89 4.81
CA THR A 64 20.65 4.45 4.44
C THR A 64 21.73 3.86 5.35
N HIS A 65 22.88 3.49 4.79
CA HIS A 65 24.03 3.09 5.59
C HIS A 65 24.60 4.26 6.38
N PHE A 66 25.21 3.97 7.52
CA PHE A 66 25.97 4.96 8.26
C PHE A 66 27.11 5.51 7.40
N GLY A 67 27.30 6.82 7.40
CA GLY A 67 28.21 7.51 6.47
C GLY A 67 27.64 7.82 5.08
N GLY A 68 26.41 7.37 4.76
CA GLY A 68 25.74 7.72 3.50
C GLY A 68 26.27 6.97 2.27
N GLY A 69 25.91 7.44 1.07
CA GLY A 69 26.37 6.92 -0.22
C GLY A 69 25.80 5.56 -0.66
N LYS A 70 25.28 4.76 0.28
CA LYS A 70 24.61 3.49 0.03
C LYS A 70 23.29 3.42 0.79
N SER A 71 22.24 2.97 0.12
CA SER A 71 20.94 2.68 0.73
C SER A 71 20.47 1.29 0.34
N THR A 72 19.92 0.54 1.29
CA THR A 72 19.35 -0.79 1.06
C THR A 72 17.83 -0.73 1.20
N GLY A 73 17.10 -1.46 0.38
CA GLY A 73 15.65 -1.51 0.42
C GLY A 73 15.10 -2.77 -0.20
N PHE A 74 13.77 -2.89 -0.25
CA PHE A 74 13.08 -4.00 -0.88
C PHE A 74 12.30 -3.51 -2.10
N GLY A 75 12.33 -4.31 -3.16
CA GLY A 75 11.61 -4.10 -4.40
C GLY A 75 10.65 -5.24 -4.68
N LEU A 76 9.45 -4.89 -5.13
CA LEU A 76 8.47 -5.81 -5.69
C LEU A 76 8.05 -5.30 -7.06
N ILE A 77 8.01 -6.18 -8.04
CA ILE A 77 7.46 -5.91 -9.38
C ILE A 77 6.33 -6.91 -9.57
N TYR A 78 5.10 -6.40 -9.71
CA TYR A 78 3.95 -7.22 -10.08
C TYR A 78 3.80 -7.26 -11.60
N ASP A 79 3.30 -8.37 -12.12
CA ASP A 79 3.02 -8.50 -13.56
C ASP A 79 1.81 -7.64 -13.98
N SER A 80 0.82 -7.45 -13.08
CA SER A 80 -0.35 -6.60 -13.29
C SER A 80 -0.69 -5.71 -12.09
N VAL A 81 -1.34 -4.56 -12.35
CA VAL A 81 -1.80 -3.62 -11.31
C VAL A 81 -2.92 -4.23 -10.45
N GLU A 82 -3.73 -5.11 -11.02
CA GLU A 82 -4.80 -5.83 -10.31
C GLU A 82 -4.22 -6.76 -9.24
N SER A 83 -3.18 -7.53 -9.59
CA SER A 83 -2.44 -8.37 -8.65
C SER A 83 -1.86 -7.53 -7.51
N ALA A 84 -1.32 -6.34 -7.83
CA ALA A 84 -0.84 -5.42 -6.82
C ALA A 84 -1.96 -4.97 -5.87
N LYS A 85 -3.16 -4.61 -6.37
CA LYS A 85 -4.30 -4.20 -5.53
C LYS A 85 -4.78 -5.31 -4.60
N LYS A 86 -4.76 -6.57 -5.07
CA LYS A 86 -5.23 -7.75 -4.31
C LYS A 86 -4.29 -8.12 -3.16
N PHE A 87 -2.98 -8.15 -3.42
CA PHE A 87 -1.99 -8.69 -2.48
C PHE A 87 -1.29 -7.63 -1.62
N GLU A 88 -1.25 -6.37 -2.05
CA GLU A 88 -0.61 -5.32 -1.26
C GLU A 88 -1.49 -4.87 -0.08
N PRO A 89 -0.90 -4.70 1.12
CA PRO A 89 -1.60 -4.06 2.22
C PRO A 89 -2.08 -2.66 1.83
N LYS A 90 -3.34 -2.32 2.17
CA LYS A 90 -3.99 -1.04 1.83
C LYS A 90 -3.13 0.20 2.14
N TYR A 91 -2.36 0.19 3.22
CA TYR A 91 -1.51 1.33 3.60
C TYR A 91 -0.36 1.58 2.60
N ARG A 92 0.11 0.55 1.89
CA ARG A 92 1.19 0.69 0.90
C ARG A 92 0.63 1.24 -0.40
N LEU A 93 -0.56 0.80 -0.81
CA LEU A 93 -1.30 1.36 -1.94
C LEU A 93 -1.50 2.87 -1.77
N ILE A 94 -2.06 3.30 -0.63
CA ILE A 94 -2.28 4.73 -0.34
C ILE A 94 -0.99 5.56 -0.36
N ARG A 95 0.15 4.96 0.02
CA ARG A 95 1.45 5.64 0.01
C ARG A 95 2.03 5.74 -1.41
N ASN A 96 1.72 4.76 -2.26
CA ASN A 96 2.17 4.70 -3.65
C ASN A 96 1.34 5.63 -4.54
N SER A 97 0.02 5.64 -4.35
CA SER A 97 -0.97 6.44 -5.10
C SER A 97 -1.00 7.91 -4.69
N ARG A 98 0.02 8.42 -3.97
CA ARG A 98 0.09 9.81 -3.54
C ARG A 98 0.71 10.70 -4.62
N LEU A 99 0.24 10.52 -5.86
CA LEU A 99 0.50 11.39 -7.01
C LEU A 99 -0.83 12.09 -7.36
N SER A 100 -1.10 13.17 -6.63
CA SER A 100 -1.95 14.33 -6.98
C SER A 100 -2.33 15.05 -5.68
N LEU A 101 -1.40 15.83 -5.14
CA LEU A 101 -1.80 17.11 -4.57
C LEU A 101 -2.00 18.05 -5.77
N LEU A 102 -3.10 17.83 -6.51
CA LEU A 102 -3.63 18.79 -7.48
C LEU A 102 -5.09 18.98 -7.09
N SER A 103 -5.34 20.14 -6.48
CA SER A 103 -6.59 20.88 -6.38
C SER A 103 -7.89 20.06 -6.26
N HIS A 104 -8.56 20.24 -5.12
CA HIS A 104 -9.84 19.69 -4.66
C HIS A 104 -11.04 19.65 -5.64
N LYS A 105 -10.93 20.15 -6.88
CA LYS A 105 -12.03 20.24 -7.85
C LYS A 105 -12.23 19.00 -8.74
N LEU A 106 -11.23 18.12 -8.88
CA LEU A 106 -11.34 16.90 -9.72
C LEU A 106 -11.68 15.63 -8.91
N VAL A 107 -12.22 15.75 -7.70
CA VAL A 107 -12.48 14.59 -6.81
C VAL A 107 -13.81 13.90 -7.10
N ILE A 108 -14.79 14.60 -7.68
CA ILE A 108 -16.15 14.06 -7.90
C ILE A 108 -16.20 13.09 -9.09
N LEU A 109 -15.34 13.24 -10.10
CA LEU A 109 -15.40 12.44 -11.34
C LEU A 109 -14.63 11.09 -11.28
N MET A 110 -13.73 10.89 -10.32
CA MET A 110 -12.85 9.71 -10.27
C MET A 110 -13.36 8.54 -9.42
N CYS A 111 -14.52 8.66 -8.76
CA CYS A 111 -15.10 7.58 -7.96
C CYS A 111 -15.48 6.32 -8.77
N ASN A 112 -15.50 6.39 -10.10
CA ASN A 112 -15.82 5.23 -10.95
C ASN A 112 -14.62 4.30 -11.24
N ASN A 113 -13.37 4.68 -10.90
CA ASN A 113 -12.16 3.92 -11.34
C ASN A 113 -11.34 3.27 -10.19
N GLY A 114 -11.92 3.10 -8.99
CA GLY A 114 -11.40 2.14 -8.00
C GLY A 114 -9.96 2.38 -7.50
N LEU A 115 -9.58 3.64 -7.29
CA LEU A 115 -8.35 4.03 -6.59
C LEU A 115 -8.73 4.74 -5.29
N ASP A 116 -8.61 4.03 -4.17
CA ASP A 116 -8.87 4.56 -2.81
C ASP A 116 -7.98 5.79 -2.54
N THR A 117 -8.57 6.98 -2.55
CA THR A 117 -7.87 8.22 -2.23
C THR A 117 -7.80 8.44 -0.72
N LYS A 118 -6.68 9.04 -0.29
CA LYS A 118 -6.47 9.42 1.11
C LYS A 118 -7.30 10.66 1.41
N VAL A 119 -8.44 10.50 2.08
CA VAL A 119 -9.20 11.64 2.63
C VAL A 119 -8.30 12.40 3.62
N GLU A 120 -7.99 13.66 3.34
CA GLU A 120 -7.23 14.56 4.24
C GLU A 120 -8.07 14.97 5.44
N LYS A 121 -8.26 14.03 6.37
CA LYS A 121 -8.85 14.29 7.69
C LYS A 121 -7.75 14.65 8.69
N SER A 122 -8.05 15.57 9.61
CA SER A 122 -7.13 15.95 10.69
C SER A 122 -6.70 14.72 11.50
N ARG A 123 -5.44 14.67 11.97
CA ARG A 123 -4.92 13.57 12.81
C ARG A 123 -5.82 13.34 14.03
N LYS A 124 -6.40 14.41 14.60
CA LYS A 124 -7.35 14.37 15.71
C LYS A 124 -8.63 13.63 15.32
N GLN A 125 -9.25 14.02 14.21
CA GLN A 125 -10.47 13.38 13.68
C GLN A 125 -10.26 11.88 13.35
N MET A 126 -9.10 11.51 12.80
CA MET A 126 -8.76 10.10 12.55
C MET A 126 -8.59 9.29 13.84
N LYS A 127 -7.93 9.85 14.85
CA LYS A 127 -7.73 9.21 16.16
C LYS A 127 -9.08 9.02 16.86
N GLU A 128 -9.92 10.04 16.85
CA GLU A 128 -11.27 9.99 17.40
C GLU A 128 -12.13 8.94 16.69
N ARG A 129 -12.11 8.86 15.36
CA ARG A 129 -12.85 7.84 14.61
C ARG A 129 -12.37 6.42 14.94
N LYS A 130 -11.05 6.19 15.00
CA LYS A 130 -10.48 4.89 15.40
C LYS A 130 -10.89 4.50 16.82
N ASN A 131 -10.89 5.47 17.74
CA ASN A 131 -11.29 5.25 19.13
C ASN A 131 -12.79 4.97 19.25
N ARG A 132 -13.64 5.70 18.53
CA ARG A 132 -15.10 5.45 18.44
C ARG A 132 -15.39 4.06 17.89
N ALA A 133 -14.75 3.66 16.78
CA ALA A 133 -14.92 2.33 16.20
C ALA A 133 -14.48 1.20 17.15
N ARG A 134 -13.35 1.38 17.86
CA ARG A 134 -12.90 0.43 18.89
C ARG A 134 -13.88 0.34 20.06
N LYS A 135 -14.45 1.48 20.51
CA LYS A 135 -15.44 1.53 21.58
C LYS A 135 -16.74 0.83 21.18
N GLN A 136 -17.28 1.13 19.99
CA GLN A 136 -18.47 0.48 19.44
C GLN A 136 -18.28 -1.05 19.31
N MET A 137 -17.12 -1.50 18.85
CA MET A 137 -16.82 -2.94 18.77
C MET A 137 -16.76 -3.60 20.15
N LYS A 138 -16.16 -2.95 21.15
CA LYS A 138 -16.12 -3.44 22.54
C LYS A 138 -17.53 -3.54 23.12
N GLU A 139 -18.35 -2.52 22.93
CA GLU A 139 -19.75 -2.50 23.38
C GLU A 139 -20.58 -3.60 22.70
N ARG A 140 -20.42 -3.79 21.38
CA ARG A 140 -21.08 -4.88 20.63
C ARG A 140 -20.69 -6.25 21.19
N LYS A 141 -19.41 -6.49 21.46
CA LYS A 141 -18.93 -7.74 22.09
C LYS A 141 -19.53 -7.94 23.47
N ASN A 142 -19.62 -6.90 24.29
CA ASN A 142 -20.19 -6.98 25.63
C ASN A 142 -21.70 -7.30 25.58
N ARG A 143 -22.46 -6.71 24.65
CA ARG A 143 -23.88 -7.05 24.42
C ARG A 143 -24.05 -8.49 23.93
N ALA A 144 -23.19 -8.93 23.02
CA ALA A 144 -23.22 -10.30 22.48
C ALA A 144 -22.86 -11.38 23.52
N LYS A 145 -22.12 -11.06 24.58
CA LYS A 145 -21.85 -11.97 25.70
C LYS A 145 -23.08 -12.21 26.59
N LYS A 146 -24.03 -11.26 26.63
CA LYS A 146 -25.24 -11.33 27.46
C LYS A 146 -26.36 -12.18 26.83
N ILE A 147 -26.28 -12.48 25.54
CA ILE A 147 -27.30 -13.23 24.78
C ILE A 147 -26.71 -14.60 24.38
N ARG A 148 -27.52 -15.66 24.46
CA ARG A 148 -27.14 -17.05 24.12
C ARG A 148 -28.09 -17.65 23.07
N GLY A 149 -27.67 -18.76 22.44
CA GLY A 149 -28.50 -19.56 21.52
C GLY A 149 -28.99 -18.82 20.27
N VAL A 150 -30.12 -19.25 19.73
CA VAL A 150 -30.75 -18.72 18.50
C VAL A 150 -30.98 -17.21 18.56
N LYS A 151 -31.29 -16.68 19.75
CA LYS A 151 -31.48 -15.23 19.99
C LYS A 151 -30.20 -14.42 19.73
N LYS A 152 -29.01 -15.00 19.91
CA LYS A 152 -27.73 -14.35 19.59
C LYS A 152 -27.48 -14.32 18.08
N LEU A 153 -27.85 -15.39 17.38
CA LEU A 153 -27.74 -15.51 15.92
C LEU A 153 -28.70 -14.54 15.22
N GLN A 154 -29.95 -14.40 15.68
CA GLN A 154 -30.87 -13.40 15.15
C GLN A 154 -30.37 -11.96 15.35
N VAL A 155 -29.84 -11.63 16.53
CA VAL A 155 -29.42 -10.23 16.85
C VAL A 155 -28.06 -9.85 16.24
N PHE A 156 -27.14 -10.79 16.07
CA PHE A 156 -25.76 -10.49 15.64
C PHE A 156 -25.29 -11.25 14.38
N GLY A 157 -26.02 -12.27 13.92
CA GLY A 157 -25.65 -13.14 12.81
C GLY A 157 -26.11 -12.65 11.43
N LEU A 158 -27.23 -11.93 11.35
CA LEU A 158 -27.80 -11.42 10.09
C LEU A 158 -26.90 -10.45 9.30
N GLY A 159 -25.80 -9.96 9.91
CA GLY A 159 -24.83 -9.10 9.23
C GLY A 159 -23.65 -9.82 8.57
N LEU A 160 -23.48 -11.14 8.80
CA LEU A 160 -22.34 -11.91 8.26
C LEU A 160 -22.63 -12.53 6.90
N GLU A 161 -23.86 -12.99 6.63
CA GLU A 161 -24.26 -13.52 5.32
C GLU A 161 -24.32 -12.44 4.23
N ALA A 162 -24.83 -11.24 4.55
CA ALA A 162 -24.90 -10.12 3.61
C ALA A 162 -23.53 -9.58 3.17
N GLN A 163 -22.47 -9.77 3.98
CA GLN A 163 -21.10 -9.37 3.61
C GLN A 163 -20.38 -10.39 2.72
N TRP A 164 -20.75 -11.67 2.80
CA TRP A 164 -20.17 -12.73 1.95
C TRP A 164 -20.86 -12.83 0.59
N LEU A 165 -22.18 -12.66 0.53
CA LEU A 165 -22.93 -12.68 -0.73
C LEU A 165 -22.64 -11.46 -1.63
N GLY A 166 -22.35 -10.29 -1.04
CA GLY A 166 -21.91 -9.11 -1.80
C GLY A 166 -20.46 -9.15 -2.30
N LEU A 167 -19.72 -10.24 -2.02
CA LEU A 167 -18.35 -10.48 -2.50
C LEU A 167 -18.28 -11.59 -3.57
N LEU A 168 -19.42 -12.21 -3.89
CA LEU A 168 -19.57 -13.26 -4.91
C LEU A 168 -20.40 -12.82 -6.13
N GLY A 169 -20.77 -11.53 -6.20
CA GLY A 169 -21.41 -10.90 -7.36
C GLY A 169 -20.50 -9.90 -8.03
#